data_AF-A0A6I9SXF9-F1
#
_entry.id   AF-A0A6I9SXF9-F1
#
_cell.length_a   1.000
_cell.length_b   1.000
_cell.length_c   1.000
_cell.angle_alpha   90.00
_cell.angle_beta   90.00
_cell.angle_gamma   90.00
#
_symmetry.space_group_name_H-M   'P 1'
#
loop_
_entity.id
_entity.type
_entity.pdbx_description
1 polymer ?
#
loop_
_entity_poly.entity_id
_entity_poly.type
_entity_poly.pdbx_seq_one_letter_code
_entity_poly.pdbx_strand_id
1 'polypeptide(L)'
;MWARFRTSVIKKDKNEKIESDRSLDVNNEYLCAFRTKSYADFFVKAQLLINEPRSPPAYAHCRLSEVLLDPAQETIAAVLDSAALSNKSSDLKSLLFNYFDVSAEASKFCSQLLRSLGQVQSDYRFIHQMLDSIDDYYSSNDQQFDSIFSELRSRVVLKDPFSSIMNKQDLSRINEKHSSVLQHLKSKSKRVARKIKLIKYMNKASGVCVAAACG
;
A
#
# COMPACT_ATOMS: atom_id res chain seq x y z
N MET A 1 -9.42 22.21 33.24
CA MET A 1 -9.54 21.96 34.70
C MET A 1 -9.74 20.46 34.87
N TRP A 2 -8.64 19.73 35.09
CA TRP A 2 -8.60 18.26 35.02
C TRP A 2 -9.02 17.64 36.36
N ALA A 3 -10.04 16.79 36.35
CA ALA A 3 -10.59 16.19 37.55
C ALA A 3 -9.89 14.86 37.91
N ARG A 4 -9.06 14.94 38.95
CA ARG A 4 -8.92 14.01 40.09
C ARG A 4 -8.72 12.52 39.78
N PHE A 5 -7.46 12.11 39.80
CA PHE A 5 -7.08 10.73 40.13
C PHE A 5 -7.41 10.43 41.60
N ARG A 6 -8.27 9.43 41.84
CA ARG A 6 -8.40 8.78 43.15
C ARG A 6 -7.24 7.79 43.31
N THR A 7 -6.37 8.04 44.27
CA THR A 7 -5.39 7.07 44.78
C THR A 7 -6.12 6.06 45.66
N SER A 8 -6.21 4.80 45.23
CA SER A 8 -6.48 3.69 46.15
C SER A 8 -5.16 3.11 46.64
N VAL A 9 -5.02 3.07 47.95
CA VAL A 9 -3.90 2.48 48.68
C VAL A 9 -4.00 0.96 48.53
N ILE A 10 -3.01 0.34 47.89
CA ILE A 10 -2.88 -1.12 47.83
C ILE A 10 -2.05 -1.57 49.03
N LYS A 11 -2.72 -2.20 50.01
CA LYS A 11 -2.07 -3.05 51.01
C LYS A 11 -1.52 -4.28 50.28
N LYS A 12 -0.25 -4.54 50.55
CA LYS A 12 0.54 -5.66 50.03
C LYS A 12 0.13 -6.93 50.78
N ASP A 13 -0.48 -7.88 50.10
CA ASP A 13 -0.46 -9.28 50.55
C ASP A 13 -0.31 -10.23 49.37
N LYS A 14 0.32 -11.35 49.67
CA LYS A 14 1.04 -12.25 48.76
C LYS A 14 0.11 -13.16 47.94
N ASN A 15 0.72 -13.64 46.85
CA ASN A 15 0.48 -14.89 46.11
C ASN A 15 -0.46 -14.90 44.89
N GLU A 16 0.09 -15.53 43.84
CA GLU A 16 -0.56 -16.19 42.70
C GLU A 16 -1.16 -15.34 41.56
N LYS A 17 -0.38 -15.22 40.48
CA LYS A 17 -0.64 -15.75 39.12
C LYS A 17 0.12 -14.89 38.13
N ILE A 18 1.22 -15.43 37.60
CA ILE A 18 1.82 -14.93 36.36
C ILE A 18 0.93 -15.46 35.22
N GLU A 19 -0.27 -14.90 35.10
CA GLU A 19 -0.97 -14.85 33.83
C GLU A 19 -0.47 -13.56 33.20
N SER A 20 0.51 -13.68 32.29
CA SER A 20 1.07 -12.55 31.58
C SER A 20 -0.08 -11.82 30.91
N ASP A 21 -0.42 -10.67 31.47
CA ASP A 21 -1.20 -9.62 30.86
C ASP A 21 -0.55 -9.33 29.51
N ARG A 22 -1.06 -9.97 28.44
CA ARG A 22 -0.75 -9.54 27.07
C ARG A 22 -1.37 -8.16 26.98
N SER A 23 -0.59 -7.15 27.36
CA SER A 23 -0.89 -5.79 26.97
C SER A 23 -1.12 -5.84 25.47
N LEU A 24 -2.33 -5.43 25.07
CA LEU A 24 -2.69 -5.25 23.68
C LEU A 24 -1.92 -4.04 23.17
N ASP A 25 -0.58 -4.15 23.11
CA ASP A 25 0.29 -3.16 22.54
C ASP A 25 0.07 -3.22 21.03
N VAL A 26 -0.94 -2.47 20.60
CA VAL A 26 -1.33 -2.29 19.20
C VAL A 26 -0.13 -1.81 18.39
N ASN A 27 0.80 -1.06 18.98
CA ASN A 27 1.99 -0.60 18.29
C ASN A 27 2.99 -1.73 18.07
N ASN A 28 3.20 -2.60 19.07
CA ASN A 28 4.04 -3.78 18.89
C ASN A 28 3.41 -4.81 17.93
N GLU A 29 2.09 -5.00 17.97
CA GLU A 29 1.37 -5.83 16.99
C GLU A 29 1.44 -5.23 15.57
N TYR A 30 1.28 -3.91 15.44
CA TYR A 30 1.46 -3.16 14.19
C TYR A 30 2.90 -3.30 13.66
N LEU A 31 3.91 -3.10 14.51
CA LEU A 31 5.31 -3.26 14.14
C LEU A 31 5.65 -4.70 13.75
N CYS A 32 5.09 -5.70 14.43
CA CYS A 32 5.23 -7.11 14.06
C CYS A 32 4.58 -7.42 12.70
N ALA A 33 3.45 -6.78 12.37
CA ALA A 33 2.80 -6.96 11.07
C ALA A 33 3.63 -6.39 9.90
N PHE A 34 4.36 -5.30 10.12
CA PHE A 34 5.25 -4.69 9.12
C PHE A 34 6.66 -5.33 9.09
N ARG A 35 7.10 -5.98 10.17
CA ARG A 35 8.39 -6.70 10.21
C ARG A 35 8.28 -8.17 9.80
N THR A 36 7.42 -8.47 8.84
CA THR A 36 7.48 -9.80 8.21
C THR A 36 8.70 -9.86 7.30
N LYS A 37 9.37 -11.01 7.24
CA LYS A 37 10.47 -11.25 6.29
C LYS A 37 10.04 -10.93 4.85
N SER A 38 8.79 -11.26 4.52
CA SER A 38 8.16 -10.91 3.24
C SER A 38 8.11 -9.41 2.95
N TYR A 39 7.73 -8.57 3.92
CA TYR A 39 7.70 -7.12 3.74
C TYR A 39 9.11 -6.54 3.60
N ALA A 40 10.07 -7.02 4.41
CA ALA A 40 11.45 -6.57 4.32
C ALA A 40 12.06 -6.91 2.94
N ASP A 41 11.87 -8.14 2.47
CA ASP A 41 12.36 -8.60 1.16
C ASP A 41 11.71 -7.78 0.02
N PHE A 42 10.40 -7.54 0.11
CA PHE A 42 9.66 -6.70 -0.82
C PHE A 42 10.17 -5.26 -0.86
N PHE A 43 10.36 -4.64 0.30
CA PHE A 43 10.80 -3.26 0.42
C PHE A 43 12.22 -3.08 -0.13
N VAL A 44 13.11 -4.04 0.14
CA VAL A 44 14.46 -4.07 -0.43
C VAL A 44 14.40 -4.18 -1.95
N LYS A 45 13.57 -5.08 -2.51
CA LYS A 45 13.38 -5.18 -3.98
C LYS A 45 12.90 -3.85 -4.58
N ALA A 46 11.94 -3.19 -3.94
CA ALA A 46 11.41 -1.91 -4.41
C ALA A 46 12.47 -0.78 -4.36
N GLN A 47 13.25 -0.71 -3.28
CA GLN A 47 14.34 0.27 -3.16
C GLN A 47 15.44 0.06 -4.19
N LEU A 48 15.81 -1.19 -4.47
CA LEU A 48 16.82 -1.52 -5.48
C LEU A 48 16.41 -1.00 -6.86
N LEU A 49 15.12 -1.09 -7.22
CA LEU A 49 14.60 -0.54 -8.47
C LEU A 49 14.60 0.98 -8.53
N ILE A 50 14.29 1.65 -7.42
CA ILE A 50 14.28 3.12 -7.35
C ILE A 50 15.70 3.69 -7.46
N ASN A 51 16.65 3.01 -6.84
CA ASN A 51 18.05 3.44 -6.76
C ASN A 51 18.92 2.88 -7.90
N GLU A 52 18.35 2.14 -8.86
CA GLU A 52 19.11 1.51 -9.93
C GLU A 52 19.70 2.58 -10.87
N PRO A 53 21.05 2.74 -10.95
CA PRO A 53 21.67 3.85 -11.68
C PRO A 53 21.58 3.75 -13.21
N ARG A 54 21.07 2.62 -13.76
CA ARG A 54 21.30 2.20 -15.15
C ARG A 54 20.11 2.34 -16.09
N SER A 55 18.95 2.77 -15.60
CA SER A 55 17.75 2.90 -16.43
C SER A 55 17.28 4.36 -16.49
N PRO A 56 16.80 4.86 -17.64
CA PRO A 56 16.05 6.10 -17.68
C PRO A 56 14.95 6.08 -16.61
N PRO A 57 14.68 7.17 -15.87
CA PRO A 57 13.68 7.19 -14.79
C PRO A 57 12.31 6.67 -15.25
N ALA A 58 11.98 6.85 -16.54
CA ALA A 58 10.76 6.32 -17.15
C ALA A 58 10.63 4.78 -17.11
N TYR A 59 11.74 4.03 -17.16
CA TYR A 59 11.78 2.56 -17.15
C TYR A 59 11.69 1.97 -15.73
N ALA A 60 12.28 2.63 -14.73
CA ALA A 60 12.24 2.18 -13.35
C ALA A 60 10.80 2.14 -12.79
N HIS A 61 9.97 3.12 -13.17
CA HIS A 61 8.57 3.19 -12.73
C HIS A 61 7.66 2.11 -13.36
N CYS A 62 8.01 1.56 -14.53
CA CYS A 62 7.33 0.39 -15.13
C CYS A 62 7.57 -0.87 -14.30
N ARG A 63 8.82 -1.09 -13.87
CA ARG A 63 9.22 -2.26 -13.09
C ARG A 63 8.71 -2.21 -11.65
N LEU A 64 8.47 -1.01 -11.13
CA LEU A 64 7.93 -0.83 -9.78
C LEU A 64 6.56 -1.53 -9.63
N SER A 65 5.65 -1.37 -10.60
CA SER A 65 4.34 -2.05 -10.53
C SER A 65 4.47 -3.58 -10.55
N GLU A 66 5.45 -4.11 -11.27
CA GLU A 66 5.69 -5.56 -11.33
C GLU A 66 6.16 -6.10 -9.98
N VAL A 67 7.04 -5.37 -9.29
CA VAL A 67 7.50 -5.73 -7.94
C VAL A 67 6.43 -5.49 -6.88
N LEU A 68 5.65 -4.40 -7.00
CA LEU A 68 4.55 -4.10 -6.08
C LEU A 68 3.42 -5.14 -6.17
N LEU A 69 3.25 -5.80 -7.31
CA LEU A 69 2.22 -6.79 -7.59
C LEU A 69 2.77 -8.23 -7.60
N ASP A 70 3.90 -8.50 -6.93
CA ASP A 70 4.40 -9.86 -6.69
C ASP A 70 3.61 -10.50 -5.53
N PRO A 71 2.96 -11.67 -5.69
CA PRO A 71 2.88 -12.50 -6.90
C PRO A 71 1.87 -11.97 -7.92
N ALA A 72 2.19 -12.16 -9.21
CA ALA A 72 1.40 -11.64 -10.32
C ALA A 72 -0.07 -12.09 -10.30
N GLN A 73 -0.93 -11.31 -10.96
CA GLN A 73 -2.38 -11.49 -10.90
C GLN A 73 -2.84 -12.88 -11.38
N GLU A 74 -2.15 -13.48 -12.35
CA GLU A 74 -2.41 -14.86 -12.77
C GLU A 74 -2.15 -15.89 -11.66
N THR A 75 -1.11 -15.67 -10.84
CA THR A 75 -0.78 -16.54 -9.71
C THR A 75 -1.82 -16.40 -8.61
N ILE A 76 -2.28 -15.17 -8.37
CA ILE A 76 -3.38 -14.89 -7.43
C ILE A 76 -4.65 -15.62 -7.87
N ALA A 77 -5.03 -15.53 -9.15
CA ALA A 77 -6.18 -16.23 -9.69
C ALA A 77 -6.07 -17.75 -9.49
N ALA A 78 -4.91 -18.34 -9.83
CA ALA A 78 -4.66 -19.77 -9.64
C ALA A 78 -4.73 -20.20 -8.16
N VAL A 79 -4.22 -19.39 -7.23
CA VAL A 79 -4.30 -19.64 -5.78
C VAL A 79 -5.75 -19.57 -5.29
N LEU A 80 -6.52 -18.58 -5.75
CA LEU A 80 -7.93 -18.44 -5.42
C LEU A 80 -8.80 -19.57 -6.02
N ASP A 81 -8.37 -20.13 -7.14
CA ASP A 81 -9.00 -21.28 -7.80
C ASP A 81 -8.58 -22.64 -7.21
N SER A 82 -7.50 -22.67 -6.43
CA SER A 82 -6.99 -23.90 -5.81
C SER A 82 -7.97 -24.55 -4.83
N ALA A 83 -7.82 -25.86 -4.63
CA ALA A 83 -8.67 -26.68 -3.77
C ALA A 83 -8.78 -26.16 -2.31
N ALA A 84 -7.77 -25.43 -1.83
CA ALA A 84 -7.74 -24.84 -0.49
C ALA A 84 -8.78 -23.70 -0.30
N LEU A 85 -9.13 -23.00 -1.39
CA LEU A 85 -10.15 -21.94 -1.40
C LEU A 85 -11.43 -22.34 -2.12
N SER A 86 -11.40 -23.38 -2.94
CA SER A 86 -12.57 -23.91 -3.67
C SER A 86 -13.74 -24.28 -2.75
N ASN A 87 -13.45 -24.80 -1.54
CA ASN A 87 -14.47 -25.12 -0.54
C ASN A 87 -15.04 -23.90 0.23
N LYS A 88 -14.56 -22.69 -0.05
CA LYS A 88 -15.06 -21.47 0.58
C LYS A 88 -16.22 -20.87 -0.22
N SER A 89 -17.01 -20.02 0.44
CA SER A 89 -18.14 -19.34 -0.22
C SER A 89 -17.68 -18.59 -1.47
N SER A 90 -18.35 -18.82 -2.60
CA SER A 90 -18.14 -18.12 -3.88
C SER A 90 -18.05 -16.59 -3.73
N ASP A 91 -18.83 -16.03 -2.80
CA ASP A 91 -18.83 -14.61 -2.43
C ASP A 91 -17.50 -14.10 -1.83
N LEU A 92 -16.80 -14.92 -1.02
CA LEU A 92 -15.46 -14.56 -0.51
C LEU A 92 -14.42 -14.58 -1.63
N LYS A 93 -14.51 -15.56 -2.52
CA LYS A 93 -13.61 -15.70 -3.66
C LYS A 93 -13.75 -14.52 -4.62
N SER A 94 -14.99 -14.17 -4.97
CA SER A 94 -15.31 -12.97 -5.76
C SER A 94 -14.78 -11.70 -5.11
N LEU A 95 -14.94 -11.54 -3.79
CA LEU A 95 -14.44 -10.39 -3.07
C LEU A 95 -12.91 -10.27 -3.09
N LEU A 96 -12.20 -11.40 -2.91
CA LEU A 96 -10.73 -11.42 -2.97
C LEU A 96 -10.24 -11.12 -4.39
N PHE A 97 -10.89 -11.68 -5.40
CA PHE A 97 -10.57 -11.39 -6.80
C PHE A 97 -10.72 -9.90 -7.11
N ASN A 98 -11.85 -9.30 -6.75
CA ASN A 98 -12.10 -7.86 -6.93
C ASN A 98 -11.08 -7.00 -6.16
N TYR A 99 -10.64 -7.43 -4.98
CA TYR A 99 -9.63 -6.71 -4.22
C TYR A 99 -8.28 -6.67 -4.94
N PHE A 100 -7.81 -7.80 -5.42
CA PHE A 100 -6.52 -7.85 -6.12
C PHE A 100 -6.61 -7.15 -7.48
N ASP A 101 -7.70 -7.33 -8.22
CA ASP A 101 -7.92 -6.69 -9.52
C ASP A 101 -7.93 -5.16 -9.43
N VAL A 102 -8.72 -4.61 -8.50
CA VAL A 102 -8.79 -3.16 -8.28
C VAL A 102 -7.44 -2.61 -7.78
N SER A 103 -6.72 -3.38 -6.95
CA SER A 103 -5.38 -2.99 -6.47
C SER A 103 -4.34 -3.00 -7.61
N ALA A 104 -4.44 -3.93 -8.55
CA ALA A 104 -3.60 -3.96 -9.75
C ALA A 104 -3.89 -2.77 -10.69
N GLU A 105 -5.17 -2.44 -10.90
CA GLU A 105 -5.59 -1.25 -11.66
C GLU A 105 -5.03 0.04 -11.04
N ALA A 106 -5.12 0.18 -9.71
CA ALA A 106 -4.57 1.33 -8.99
C ALA A 106 -3.04 1.39 -9.03
N SER A 107 -2.34 0.26 -8.86
CA SER A 107 -0.88 0.19 -8.97
C SER A 107 -0.40 0.65 -10.35
N LYS A 108 -1.06 0.18 -11.42
CA LYS A 108 -0.77 0.60 -12.79
C LYS A 108 -0.97 2.10 -12.98
N PHE A 109 -2.07 2.66 -12.45
CA PHE A 109 -2.32 4.10 -12.48
C PHE A 109 -1.21 4.88 -11.75
N CYS A 110 -0.83 4.44 -10.55
CA CYS A 110 0.27 5.05 -9.79
C CYS A 110 1.61 4.99 -10.55
N SER A 111 1.93 3.87 -11.20
CA SER A 111 3.14 3.76 -12.03
C SER A 111 3.13 4.70 -13.23
N GLN A 112 1.99 4.90 -13.88
CA GLN A 112 1.84 5.90 -14.95
C GLN A 112 2.06 7.30 -14.39
N LEU A 113 1.46 7.62 -13.25
CA LEU A 113 1.61 8.93 -12.59
C LEU A 113 3.06 9.23 -12.21
N LEU A 114 3.75 8.25 -11.62
CA LEU A 114 5.17 8.37 -11.28
C LEU A 114 6.03 8.58 -12.51
N ARG A 115 5.74 7.90 -13.63
CA ARG A 115 6.43 8.10 -14.90
C ARG A 115 6.25 9.54 -15.42
N SER A 116 5.03 10.05 -15.42
CA SER A 116 4.76 11.43 -15.86
C SER A 116 5.44 12.45 -14.96
N LEU A 117 5.47 12.23 -13.64
CA LEU A 117 6.20 13.08 -12.70
C LEU A 117 7.71 13.04 -12.97
N GLY A 118 8.28 11.85 -13.18
CA GLY A 118 9.70 11.68 -13.52
C GLY A 118 10.08 12.39 -14.82
N GLN A 119 9.18 12.37 -15.82
CA GLN A 119 9.35 13.12 -17.07
C GLN A 119 9.41 14.64 -16.81
N VAL A 120 8.43 15.20 -16.08
CA VAL A 120 8.41 16.62 -15.71
C VAL A 120 9.67 17.03 -14.95
N GLN A 121 10.12 16.21 -14.00
CA GLN A 121 11.34 16.48 -13.25
C GLN A 121 12.59 16.47 -14.14
N SER A 122 12.67 15.54 -15.10
CA SER A 122 13.76 15.50 -16.07
C SER A 122 13.75 16.74 -16.96
N ASP A 123 12.58 17.18 -17.43
CA ASP A 123 12.45 18.34 -18.30
C ASP A 123 12.79 19.63 -17.55
N TYR A 124 12.34 19.78 -16.30
CA TYR A 124 12.71 20.91 -15.45
C TYR A 124 14.21 20.97 -15.16
N ARG A 125 14.84 19.82 -14.88
CA ARG A 125 16.29 19.72 -14.66
C ARG A 125 17.06 20.12 -15.91
N PHE A 126 16.61 19.67 -17.07
CA PHE A 126 17.20 20.04 -18.36
C PHE A 126 17.12 21.55 -18.61
N ILE A 127 15.94 22.15 -18.39
CA ILE A 127 15.74 23.60 -18.54
C ILE A 127 16.66 24.38 -17.60
N HIS A 128 16.78 23.95 -16.33
CA HIS A 128 17.71 24.59 -15.38
C HIS A 128 19.17 24.50 -15.82
N GLN A 129 19.64 23.30 -16.18
CA GLN A 129 21.00 23.11 -16.67
C GLN A 129 21.30 23.96 -17.91
N MET A 130 20.30 24.13 -18.78
CA MET A 130 20.40 25.02 -19.93
C MET A 130 20.52 26.49 -19.51
N LEU A 131 19.67 26.97 -18.60
CA LEU A 131 19.71 28.36 -18.12
C LEU A 131 21.04 28.67 -17.43
N ASP A 132 21.53 27.76 -16.57
CA ASP A 132 22.84 27.88 -15.93
C ASP A 132 23.96 27.92 -16.98
N SER A 133 23.87 27.09 -18.01
CA SER A 133 24.85 27.09 -19.11
C SER A 133 24.82 28.39 -19.90
N ILE A 134 23.67 29.04 -20.08
CA ILE A 134 23.55 30.33 -20.81
C ILE A 134 24.21 31.47 -20.04
N ASP A 135 24.07 31.51 -18.72
CA ASP A 135 24.74 32.51 -17.88
C ASP A 135 26.28 32.38 -17.95
N ASP A 136 26.80 31.15 -18.08
CA ASP A 136 28.23 30.88 -18.27
C ASP A 136 28.71 31.16 -19.72
N TYR A 137 27.81 31.27 -20.71
CA TYR A 137 28.13 31.24 -22.14
C TYR A 137 28.26 32.62 -22.82
N TYR A 138 28.35 33.72 -22.06
CA TYR A 138 28.66 35.05 -22.61
C TYR A 138 30.05 35.16 -23.29
N SER A 139 30.72 34.05 -23.63
CA SER A 139 32.05 34.02 -24.28
C SER A 139 32.32 32.86 -25.27
N SER A 140 31.34 32.04 -25.70
CA SER A 140 31.62 30.96 -26.68
C SER A 140 30.49 30.64 -27.69
N ASN A 141 30.83 29.81 -28.68
CA ASN A 141 30.29 29.59 -30.03
C ASN A 141 28.76 29.38 -30.23
N ASP A 142 28.15 30.09 -31.21
CA ASP A 142 26.71 30.10 -31.53
C ASP A 142 26.07 28.73 -31.88
N GLN A 143 26.84 27.79 -32.46
CA GLN A 143 26.32 26.48 -32.89
C GLN A 143 25.84 25.58 -31.74
N GLN A 144 26.42 25.69 -30.55
CA GLN A 144 26.02 24.87 -29.41
C GLN A 144 24.68 25.34 -28.83
N PHE A 145 24.44 26.65 -28.87
CA PHE A 145 23.19 27.27 -28.43
C PHE A 145 22.00 26.84 -29.30
N ASP A 146 22.16 26.82 -30.62
CA ASP A 146 21.12 26.36 -31.55
C ASP A 146 20.75 24.89 -31.34
N SER A 147 21.72 24.02 -31.05
CA SER A 147 21.48 22.60 -30.75
C SER A 147 20.66 22.43 -29.47
N ILE A 148 21.01 23.17 -28.41
CA ILE A 148 20.32 23.09 -27.12
C ILE A 148 18.90 23.66 -27.24
N PHE A 149 18.73 24.78 -27.95
CA PHE A 149 17.42 25.39 -28.19
C PHE A 149 16.50 24.51 -29.05
N SER A 150 17.07 23.79 -30.02
CA SER A 150 16.35 22.78 -30.81
C SER A 150 15.89 21.60 -29.94
N GLU A 151 16.73 21.10 -29.02
CA GLU A 151 16.35 20.06 -28.08
C GLU A 151 15.25 20.55 -27.11
N LEU A 152 15.38 21.77 -26.58
CA LEU A 152 14.35 22.39 -25.75
C LEU A 152 13.02 22.48 -26.49
N ARG A 153 13.03 22.96 -27.73
CA ARG A 153 11.82 23.06 -28.55
C ARG A 153 11.19 21.69 -28.76
N SER A 154 11.99 20.64 -28.98
CA SER A 154 11.48 19.28 -29.12
C SER A 154 10.82 18.74 -27.83
N ARG A 155 11.32 19.14 -26.65
CA ARG A 155 10.78 18.73 -25.33
C ARG A 155 9.60 19.58 -24.85
N VAL A 156 9.61 20.89 -25.08
CA VAL A 156 8.52 21.83 -24.74
C VAL A 156 7.31 21.63 -25.66
N VAL A 157 7.54 21.24 -26.92
CA VAL A 157 6.48 20.84 -27.85
C VAL A 157 5.90 19.46 -27.47
N LEU A 158 6.60 18.69 -26.63
CA LEU A 158 6.11 17.40 -26.15
C LEU A 158 4.89 17.64 -25.23
N LYS A 159 3.75 17.16 -25.71
CA LYS A 159 2.41 17.15 -25.11
C LYS A 159 2.45 16.95 -23.59
N ASP A 160 1.62 17.69 -22.84
CA ASP A 160 1.47 17.59 -21.38
C ASP A 160 1.55 16.11 -20.92
N PRO A 161 2.57 15.73 -20.13
CA PRO A 161 2.79 14.34 -19.71
C PRO A 161 1.63 13.79 -18.88
N PHE A 162 0.76 14.64 -18.35
CA PHE A 162 -0.47 14.24 -17.67
C PHE A 162 -1.66 14.11 -18.60
N SER A 163 -1.62 14.60 -19.84
CA SER A 163 -2.76 14.53 -20.78
C SER A 163 -3.26 13.12 -21.05
N SER A 164 -2.40 12.10 -20.93
CA SER A 164 -2.77 10.68 -21.05
C SER A 164 -3.35 10.06 -19.78
N ILE A 165 -3.12 10.68 -18.62
CA ILE A 165 -3.53 10.20 -17.28
C ILE A 165 -4.74 10.97 -16.76
N MET A 166 -4.85 12.24 -17.14
CA MET A 166 -5.74 13.23 -16.55
C MET A 166 -7.14 13.18 -17.17
N ASN A 167 -7.67 11.97 -17.40
CA ASN A 167 -9.11 11.84 -17.33
C ASN A 167 -9.48 11.76 -15.85
N LYS A 168 -9.94 12.86 -15.24
CA LYS A 168 -10.37 12.90 -13.83
C LYS A 168 -11.38 11.79 -13.48
N GLN A 169 -12.11 11.29 -14.48
CA GLN A 169 -13.04 10.18 -14.33
C GLN A 169 -12.34 8.87 -13.96
N ASP A 170 -11.11 8.62 -14.44
CA ASP A 170 -10.39 7.37 -14.18
C ASP A 170 -9.97 7.27 -12.71
N LEU A 171 -9.46 8.36 -12.14
CA LEU A 171 -9.09 8.41 -10.72
C LEU A 171 -10.31 8.26 -9.80
N SER A 172 -11.42 8.94 -10.12
CA SER A 172 -12.68 8.80 -9.35
C SER A 172 -13.18 7.36 -9.40
N ARG A 173 -13.19 6.77 -10.60
CA ARG A 173 -13.62 5.38 -10.82
C ARG A 173 -12.76 4.39 -10.03
N ILE A 174 -11.44 4.53 -10.06
CA ILE A 174 -10.53 3.66 -9.28
C ILE A 174 -10.80 3.81 -7.77
N ASN A 175 -10.95 5.04 -7.30
CA ASN A 175 -11.22 5.32 -5.89
C ASN A 175 -12.58 4.76 -5.43
N GLU A 176 -13.63 4.92 -6.24
CA GLU A 176 -14.96 4.36 -5.99
C GLU A 176 -14.94 2.83 -5.91
N LYS A 177 -14.26 2.17 -6.86
CA LYS A 177 -14.05 0.71 -6.83
C LYS A 177 -13.35 0.28 -5.54
N HIS A 178 -12.26 0.96 -5.17
CA HIS A 178 -11.53 0.66 -3.94
C HIS A 178 -12.38 0.84 -2.69
N SER A 179 -13.14 1.93 -2.62
CA SER A 179 -14.04 2.22 -1.50
C SER A 179 -15.11 1.14 -1.34
N SER A 180 -15.72 0.72 -2.45
CA SER A 180 -16.72 -0.35 -2.49
C SER A 180 -16.16 -1.68 -1.97
N VAL A 181 -15.01 -2.10 -2.50
CA VAL A 181 -14.34 -3.35 -2.07
C VAL A 181 -13.95 -3.28 -0.58
N LEU A 182 -13.39 -2.15 -0.14
CA LEU A 182 -13.00 -1.95 1.27
C LEU A 182 -14.20 -2.02 2.20
N GLN A 183 -15.32 -1.39 1.83
CA GLN A 183 -16.55 -1.44 2.60
C GLN A 183 -17.07 -2.87 2.70
N HIS A 184 -17.05 -3.62 1.60
CA HIS A 184 -17.49 -5.01 1.58
C HIS A 184 -16.60 -5.90 2.47
N LEU A 185 -15.27 -5.79 2.36
CA LEU A 185 -14.31 -6.48 3.23
C LEU A 185 -14.53 -6.14 4.71
N LYS A 186 -14.66 -4.86 5.05
CA LYS A 186 -14.94 -4.40 6.43
C LYS A 186 -16.25 -5.00 6.96
N SER A 187 -17.29 -5.06 6.13
CA SER A 187 -18.58 -5.62 6.54
C SER A 187 -18.48 -7.13 6.84
N LYS A 188 -17.79 -7.89 5.98
CA LYS A 188 -17.59 -9.35 6.16
C LYS A 188 -16.70 -9.64 7.36
N SER A 189 -15.61 -8.89 7.51
CA SER A 189 -14.71 -8.98 8.69
C SER A 189 -15.48 -8.74 9.99
N LYS A 190 -16.31 -7.68 10.05
CA LYS A 190 -17.19 -7.42 11.19
C LYS A 190 -18.16 -8.58 11.46
N ARG A 191 -18.72 -9.19 10.41
CA ARG A 191 -19.62 -10.35 10.55
C ARG A 191 -18.90 -11.56 11.14
N VAL A 192 -17.68 -11.85 10.69
CA VAL A 192 -16.85 -12.95 11.22
C VAL A 192 -16.50 -12.67 12.68
N ALA A 193 -16.06 -11.46 13.02
CA ALA A 193 -15.76 -11.08 14.40
C ALA A 193 -16.96 -11.26 15.35
N ARG A 194 -18.18 -10.92 14.90
CA ARG A 194 -19.42 -11.16 15.67
C ARG A 194 -19.66 -12.65 15.90
N LYS A 195 -19.47 -13.49 14.88
CA LYS A 195 -19.61 -14.95 15.01
C LYS A 195 -18.61 -15.53 16.01
N ILE A 196 -17.35 -15.11 15.94
CA ILE A 196 -16.30 -15.55 16.89
C ILE A 196 -16.68 -15.17 18.32
N LYS A 197 -17.17 -13.94 18.54
CA LYS A 197 -17.64 -13.50 19.87
C LYS A 197 -18.79 -14.37 20.37
N LEU A 198 -19.77 -14.68 19.52
CA LEU A 198 -20.90 -15.53 19.90
C LEU A 198 -20.45 -16.94 20.33
N ILE A 199 -19.56 -17.57 19.55
CA ILE A 199 -18.98 -18.87 19.89
C ILE A 199 -18.26 -18.81 21.23
N LYS A 200 -17.49 -17.74 21.49
CA LYS A 200 -16.81 -17.53 22.77
C LYS A 200 -17.80 -17.41 23.94
N TYR A 201 -18.92 -16.70 23.75
CA TYR A 201 -19.95 -16.61 24.79
C TYR A 201 -20.65 -17.94 25.03
N MET A 202 -20.98 -18.70 23.98
CA MET A 202 -21.58 -20.03 24.11
C MET A 202 -20.66 -21.01 24.85
N ASN A 203 -19.38 -21.04 24.51
CA ASN A 203 -18.39 -21.89 25.19
C ASN A 203 -18.22 -21.51 26.67
N LYS A 204 -18.35 -20.22 27.00
CA LYS A 204 -18.31 -19.77 28.40
C LYS A 204 -19.55 -20.21 29.16
N ALA A 205 -20.73 -20.15 28.53
CA ALA A 205 -21.99 -20.57 29.14
C ALA A 205 -22.04 -22.09 29.35
N SER A 206 -21.59 -22.90 28.38
CA SER A 206 -21.57 -24.36 28.52
C SER A 206 -20.65 -24.82 29.66
N GLY A 207 -19.50 -24.17 29.87
CA GLY A 207 -18.61 -24.45 31.00
C GLY A 207 -19.27 -24.18 32.36
N VAL A 208 -20.10 -23.14 32.46
CA VAL A 208 -20.86 -22.82 33.69
C VAL A 208 -21.97 -23.86 33.92
N CYS A 209 -22.68 -24.28 32.87
CA CYS A 209 -23.72 -25.30 33.00
C CYS A 209 -23.17 -26.67 33.43
N VAL A 210 -22.01 -27.08 32.90
CA VAL A 210 -21.37 -28.35 33.30
C VAL A 210 -20.90 -28.30 34.76
N ALA A 211 -20.32 -27.17 35.19
CA ALA A 211 -19.91 -27.00 36.59
C ALA A 211 -21.10 -26.99 37.56
N ALA A 212 -22.25 -26.46 37.14
CA ALA A 212 -23.47 -26.44 37.96
C ALA A 212 -24.25 -27.76 37.97
N ALA A 213 -24.08 -28.63 36.96
CA ALA A 213 -24.78 -29.91 36.86
C ALA A 213 -24.01 -31.08 37.50
N CYS A 214 -22.70 -30.92 37.75
CA CYS A 214 -21.84 -31.93 38.37
C CYS A 214 -21.33 -31.53 39.77
N GLY A 215 -21.88 -30.47 40.35
CA GLY A 215 -21.55 -29.95 41.68
C GLY A 215 -22.72 -30.05 42.64
#